data_AF-A0A2J8SKW1-F1
#
_entry.id   AF-A0A2J8SKW1-F1
#
_cell.length_a   1.000
_cell.length_b   1.000
_cell.length_c   1.000
_cell.angle_alpha   90.00
_cell.angle_beta   90.00
_cell.angle_gamma   90.00
#
_symmetry.space_group_name_H-M   'P 1'
#
loop_
_entity.id
_entity.type
_entity.pdbx_description
1 polymer ?
#
loop_
_entity_poly.entity_id
_entity_poly.type
_entity_poly.pdbx_seq_one_letter_code
_entity_poly.pdbx_strand_id
1 'polypeptide(L)'
;MIDAGTEFGPGTAYGNALIKCGETQKRIGTADRELIQTSALNFLTPLRNFIEGDYKTIAKERKLLQNKRLDLDAAKTRLKKAKAAETRNSSEQELRITQSEFDRQAEITRLLLEGISSTHAHHLRCLNDFVEAQMTYYAQCYQYMLDLQKQLGSFPSNYLSNNNQTSVTPVPSVLPNAIGSSAMASTSGLVITSPSNLSDLKECSGSRKARVLYDYDAANSTELSLLADEVITVFSVVGMDSDWLMGERGNQKGKVPITYLELLN
;
A
#
# COMPACT_ATOMS: atom_id res chain seq x y z
N MET A 1 10.14 30.43 0.06
CA MET A 1 8.97 31.32 -0.20
C MET A 1 8.92 32.46 0.79
N ILE A 2 8.92 32.17 2.10
CA ILE A 2 8.91 33.22 3.13
C ILE A 2 10.14 34.13 2.99
N ASP A 3 11.34 33.55 2.99
CA ASP A 3 12.60 34.31 2.88
C ASP A 3 12.64 35.19 1.61
N ALA A 4 12.37 34.59 0.44
CA ALA A 4 12.24 35.34 -0.81
C ALA A 4 11.18 36.46 -0.75
N GLY A 5 10.03 36.20 -0.12
CA GLY A 5 8.99 37.20 0.08
C GLY A 5 9.44 38.37 0.97
N THR A 6 10.29 38.11 1.97
CA THR A 6 10.91 39.16 2.79
C THR A 6 12.00 39.95 2.05
N GLU A 7 12.75 39.29 1.15
CA GLU A 7 13.78 39.94 0.32
C GLU A 7 13.19 40.95 -0.67
N PHE A 8 11.95 40.75 -1.15
CA PHE A 8 11.24 41.74 -1.98
C PHE A 8 10.95 43.06 -1.26
N GLY A 9 11.10 43.10 0.07
CA GLY A 9 10.84 44.27 0.90
C GLY A 9 9.37 44.43 1.30
N PRO A 10 9.11 45.17 2.40
CA PRO A 10 7.78 45.35 2.95
C PRO A 10 6.86 46.10 1.98
N GLY A 11 5.59 45.69 1.92
CA GLY A 11 4.54 46.39 1.16
C GLY A 11 4.38 45.94 -0.30
N THR A 12 5.26 45.09 -0.83
CA THR A 12 5.06 44.51 -2.17
C THR A 12 3.92 43.49 -2.16
N ALA A 13 2.98 43.60 -3.11
CA ALA A 13 1.85 42.67 -3.20
C ALA A 13 2.32 41.22 -3.43
N TYR A 14 3.34 41.05 -4.27
CA TYR A 14 3.93 39.74 -4.55
C TYR A 14 4.70 39.16 -3.36
N GLY A 15 5.53 39.96 -2.68
CA GLY A 15 6.24 39.51 -1.48
C GLY A 15 5.28 39.09 -0.37
N ASN A 16 4.22 39.88 -0.12
CA ASN A 16 3.17 39.54 0.84
C ASN A 16 2.43 38.24 0.46
N ALA A 17 2.15 38.01 -0.82
CA ALA A 17 1.54 36.77 -1.30
C ALA A 17 2.47 35.57 -1.09
N LEU A 18 3.76 35.69 -1.40
CA LEU A 18 4.76 34.64 -1.19
C LEU A 18 4.89 34.26 0.29
N ILE A 19 4.88 35.25 1.19
CA ILE A 19 4.92 35.01 2.64
C ILE A 19 3.69 34.21 3.08
N LYS A 20 2.46 34.66 2.75
CA LYS A 20 1.20 33.96 3.08
C LYS A 20 1.16 32.52 2.56
N CYS A 21 1.60 32.32 1.31
CA CYS A 21 1.72 30.98 0.73
C CYS A 21 2.71 30.12 1.53
N GLY A 22 3.89 30.65 1.83
CA GLY A 22 4.92 29.94 2.60
C GLY A 22 4.47 29.57 4.01
N GLU A 23 3.78 30.46 4.71
CA GLU A 23 3.21 30.21 6.04
C GLU A 23 2.13 29.12 6.00
N THR A 24 1.29 29.13 4.97
CA THR A 24 0.26 28.10 4.78
C THR A 24 0.89 26.75 4.48
N GLN A 25 1.92 26.69 3.64
CA GLN A 25 2.67 25.46 3.39
C GLN A 25 3.36 24.94 4.66
N LYS A 26 3.89 25.83 5.52
CA LYS A 26 4.44 25.44 6.83
C LYS A 26 3.38 24.82 7.75
N ARG A 27 2.15 25.34 7.73
CA ARG A 27 1.01 24.76 8.49
C ARG A 27 0.65 23.36 7.97
N ILE A 28 0.58 23.18 6.65
CA ILE A 28 0.36 21.85 6.04
C ILE A 28 1.47 20.88 6.42
N GLY A 29 2.73 21.27 6.31
CA GLY A 29 3.85 20.42 6.71
C GLY A 29 3.90 20.12 8.22
N THR A 30 3.17 20.87 9.05
CA THR A 30 2.99 20.54 10.47
C THR A 30 1.88 19.50 10.64
N ALA A 31 0.75 19.69 9.96
CA ALA A 31 -0.35 18.71 9.95
C ALA A 31 0.08 17.35 9.37
N ASP A 32 0.93 17.35 8.34
CA ASP A 32 1.47 16.12 7.75
C ASP A 32 2.36 15.35 8.74
N ARG A 33 3.22 16.06 9.47
CA ARG A 33 4.02 15.45 10.54
C ARG A 33 3.16 14.86 11.64
N GLU A 34 2.07 15.51 12.01
CA GLU A 34 1.10 15.00 12.98
C GLU A 34 0.38 13.74 12.47
N LEU A 35 -0.01 13.71 11.20
CA LEU A 35 -0.56 12.51 10.55
C LEU A 35 0.42 11.34 10.60
N ILE A 36 1.68 11.58 10.19
CA ILE A 36 2.74 10.55 10.19
C ILE A 36 2.94 10.01 11.60
N GLN A 37 3.08 10.89 12.59
CA GLN A 37 3.28 10.52 13.99
C GLN A 37 2.10 9.71 14.54
N THR A 38 0.87 10.19 14.33
CA THR A 38 -0.35 9.54 14.82
C THR A 38 -0.54 8.17 14.18
N SER A 39 -0.32 8.06 12.88
CA SER A 39 -0.39 6.79 12.13
C SER A 39 0.65 5.79 12.64
N ALA A 40 1.88 6.25 12.90
CA ALA A 40 2.96 5.41 13.41
C ALA A 40 2.65 4.87 14.81
N LEU A 41 2.14 5.72 15.71
CA LEU A 41 1.87 5.36 17.09
C LEU A 41 0.61 4.49 17.24
N ASN A 42 -0.47 4.87 16.57
CA ASN A 42 -1.79 4.29 16.86
C ASN A 42 -2.13 3.10 15.96
N PHE A 43 -1.45 2.93 14.83
CA PHE A 43 -1.71 1.83 13.90
C PHE A 43 -0.47 0.96 13.63
N LEU A 44 0.62 1.56 13.15
CA LEU A 44 1.79 0.79 12.73
C LEU A 44 2.48 0.09 13.91
N THR A 45 2.60 0.78 15.05
CA THR A 45 3.24 0.21 16.25
C THR A 45 2.48 -0.99 16.82
N PRO A 46 1.15 -0.93 17.09
CA PRO A 46 0.38 -2.09 17.51
C PRO A 46 0.50 -3.28 16.55
N LEU A 47 0.38 -3.02 15.23
CA LEU A 47 0.50 -4.06 14.21
C LEU A 47 1.89 -4.71 14.23
N ARG A 48 2.95 -3.90 14.32
CA ARG A 48 4.33 -4.38 14.40
C ARG A 48 4.55 -5.24 15.65
N ASN A 49 4.07 -4.79 16.81
CA ASN A 49 4.20 -5.53 18.07
C ASN A 49 3.54 -6.91 17.98
N PHE A 50 2.36 -7.00 17.36
CA PHE A 50 1.69 -8.28 17.13
C PHE A 50 2.50 -9.21 16.21
N ILE A 51 2.99 -8.70 15.07
CA ILE A 51 3.78 -9.49 14.11
C ILE A 51 5.09 -9.97 14.73
N GLU A 52 5.77 -9.09 15.47
CA GLU A 52 7.08 -9.38 16.03
C GLU A 52 7.01 -10.22 17.32
N GLY A 53 5.88 -10.20 18.04
CA GLY A 53 5.64 -10.93 19.28
C GLY A 53 4.67 -12.09 19.11
N ASP A 54 3.37 -11.83 19.28
CA ASP A 54 2.31 -12.85 19.36
C ASP A 54 2.30 -13.79 18.15
N TYR A 55 2.38 -13.25 16.94
CA TYR A 55 2.33 -14.04 15.71
C TYR A 55 3.49 -15.04 15.62
N LYS A 56 4.70 -14.67 16.04
CA LYS A 56 5.84 -15.60 16.04
C LYS A 56 5.60 -16.77 16.99
N THR A 57 5.03 -16.49 18.16
CA THR A 57 4.66 -17.53 19.14
C THR A 57 3.60 -18.46 18.56
N ILE A 58 2.52 -17.91 18.00
CA ILE A 58 1.46 -18.68 17.35
C ILE A 58 2.02 -19.55 16.22
N ALA A 59 2.88 -18.98 15.37
CA ALA A 59 3.49 -19.71 14.25
C ALA A 59 4.35 -20.88 14.74
N LYS A 60 5.14 -20.67 15.81
CA LYS A 60 5.96 -21.72 16.43
C LYS A 60 5.10 -22.84 17.01
N GLU A 61 4.07 -22.51 17.79
CA GLU A 61 3.20 -23.51 18.41
C GLU A 61 2.38 -24.29 17.38
N ARG A 62 1.93 -23.64 16.30
CA ARG A 62 1.27 -24.32 15.16
C ARG A 62 2.21 -25.32 14.48
N LYS A 63 3.48 -24.96 14.28
CA LYS A 63 4.48 -25.88 13.71
C LYS A 63 4.74 -27.06 14.64
N LEU A 64 4.82 -26.81 15.95
CA LEU A 64 5.01 -27.87 16.95
C LEU A 64 3.81 -28.82 16.99
N LEU A 65 2.58 -28.28 16.92
CA LEU A 65 1.35 -29.09 16.82
C LEU A 65 1.36 -30.00 15.59
N GLN A 66 1.77 -29.46 14.43
CA GLN A 66 1.89 -30.26 13.21
C GLN A 66 2.89 -31.41 13.38
N ASN A 67 4.04 -31.15 14.01
CA ASN A 67 5.03 -32.18 14.29
C ASN A 67 4.45 -33.26 15.23
N LYS A 68 3.78 -32.86 16.31
CA LYS A 68 3.13 -33.81 17.25
C LYS A 68 2.04 -34.64 16.59
N ARG A 69 1.30 -34.07 15.64
CA ARG A 69 0.34 -34.81 14.81
C ARG A 69 1.02 -35.89 13.97
N LEU A 70 2.18 -35.58 13.39
CA LEU A 70 2.96 -36.56 12.61
C LEU A 70 3.54 -37.67 13.51
N ASP A 71 4.05 -37.31 14.69
CA ASP A 71 4.53 -38.28 15.68
C ASP A 71 3.41 -39.25 16.09
N LEU A 72 2.22 -38.71 16.35
CA LEU A 72 1.04 -39.51 16.72
C LEU A 72 0.63 -40.48 15.61
N ASP A 73 0.65 -40.03 14.34
CA ASP A 73 0.36 -40.88 13.19
C ASP A 73 1.43 -41.99 13.00
N ALA A 74 2.70 -41.68 13.27
CA ALA A 74 3.77 -42.66 13.25
C ALA A 74 3.60 -43.71 14.36
N ALA A 75 3.25 -43.30 15.59
CA ALA A 75 2.99 -44.20 16.71
C ALA A 75 1.77 -45.12 16.43
N LYS A 76 0.67 -44.57 15.88
CA LYS A 76 -0.50 -45.35 15.41
C LYS A 76 -0.09 -46.40 14.37
N THR A 77 0.77 -46.02 13.44
CA THR A 77 1.28 -46.92 12.40
C THR A 77 2.19 -48.01 12.99
N ARG A 78 3.05 -47.70 13.96
CA ARG A 78 3.88 -48.67 14.70
C ARG A 78 3.03 -49.69 15.43
N LEU A 79 2.02 -49.25 16.20
CA LEU A 79 1.11 -50.16 16.91
C LEU A 79 0.38 -51.11 15.95
N LYS A 80 -0.08 -50.60 14.79
CA LYS A 80 -0.74 -51.44 13.77
C LYS A 80 0.19 -52.51 13.18
N LYS A 81 1.50 -52.25 13.09
CA LYS A 81 2.51 -53.18 12.55
C LYS A 81 3.06 -54.16 13.61
N ALA A 82 2.91 -53.87 14.90
CA ALA A 82 3.42 -54.71 15.98
C ALA A 82 2.65 -56.04 16.08
N LYS A 83 3.37 -57.16 15.85
CA LYS A 83 2.81 -58.52 15.87
C LYS A 83 3.10 -59.28 17.17
N ALA A 84 4.27 -59.07 17.77
CA ALA A 84 4.64 -59.75 19.01
C ALA A 84 4.07 -59.02 20.23
N ALA A 85 3.62 -59.77 21.23
CA ALA A 85 2.93 -59.22 22.41
C ALA A 85 3.74 -58.14 23.14
N GLU A 86 5.04 -58.37 23.33
CA GLU A 86 5.94 -57.41 23.98
C GLU A 86 6.12 -56.12 23.16
N THR A 87 6.37 -56.24 21.85
CA THR A 87 6.47 -55.08 20.94
C THR A 87 5.15 -54.30 20.84
N ARG A 88 4.02 -55.00 20.97
CA ARG A 88 2.69 -54.41 20.95
C ARG A 88 2.44 -53.60 22.21
N ASN A 89 2.77 -54.14 23.39
CA ASN A 89 2.64 -53.43 24.66
C ASN A 89 3.52 -52.17 24.69
N SER A 90 4.77 -52.26 24.21
CA SER A 90 5.66 -51.10 24.08
C SER A 90 5.11 -50.05 23.10
N SER A 91 4.60 -50.45 21.94
CA SER A 91 4.00 -49.53 20.95
C SER A 91 2.71 -48.88 21.48
N GLU A 92 1.95 -49.58 22.32
CA GLU A 92 0.73 -49.06 22.96
C GLU A 92 1.07 -48.01 24.03
N GLN A 93 2.13 -48.25 24.81
CA GLN A 93 2.66 -47.25 25.73
C GLN A 93 3.18 -46.01 24.99
N GLU A 94 3.93 -46.19 23.90
CA GLU A 94 4.41 -45.08 23.04
C GLU A 94 3.21 -44.27 22.51
N LEU A 95 2.20 -44.94 21.94
CA LEU A 95 0.99 -44.29 21.44
C LEU A 95 0.32 -43.42 22.53
N ARG A 96 0.19 -43.95 23.75
CA ARG A 96 -0.43 -43.24 24.86
C ARG A 96 0.34 -41.96 25.23
N ILE A 97 1.68 -42.03 25.23
CA ILE A 97 2.53 -40.88 25.51
C ILE A 97 2.36 -39.83 24.40
N THR A 98 2.55 -40.23 23.13
CA THR A 98 2.46 -39.29 22.01
C THR A 98 1.06 -38.68 21.85
N GLN A 99 0.00 -39.43 22.16
CA GLN A 99 -1.37 -38.91 22.20
C GLN A 99 -1.50 -37.80 23.25
N SER A 100 -1.02 -38.04 24.48
CA SER A 100 -1.09 -37.02 25.54
C SER A 100 -0.25 -35.77 25.23
N GLU A 101 0.90 -35.93 24.56
CA GLU A 101 1.70 -34.80 24.10
C GLU A 101 1.00 -33.99 22.99
N PHE A 102 0.34 -34.66 22.05
CA PHE A 102 -0.44 -34.02 21.00
C PHE A 102 -1.62 -33.24 21.60
N ASP A 103 -2.39 -33.86 22.51
CA ASP A 103 -3.55 -33.23 23.14
C ASP A 103 -3.14 -31.99 23.94
N ARG A 104 -2.03 -32.08 24.70
CA ARG A 104 -1.45 -30.94 25.41
C ARG A 104 -1.05 -29.82 24.45
N GLN A 105 -0.43 -30.15 23.32
CA GLN A 105 0.02 -29.17 22.34
C GLN A 105 -1.16 -28.54 21.58
N ALA A 106 -2.21 -29.31 21.31
CA ALA A 106 -3.45 -28.84 20.69
C ALA A 106 -4.13 -27.81 21.60
N GLU A 107 -4.18 -28.08 22.90
CA GLU A 107 -4.75 -27.18 23.89
C GLU A 107 -3.97 -25.86 24.01
N ILE A 108 -2.63 -25.90 24.05
CA ILE A 108 -1.79 -24.70 24.03
C ILE A 108 -2.08 -23.84 22.80
N THR A 109 -2.14 -24.49 21.63
CA THR A 109 -2.40 -23.79 20.36
C THR A 109 -3.81 -23.20 20.36
N ARG A 110 -4.82 -23.93 20.86
CA ARG A 110 -6.20 -23.46 20.97
C ARG A 110 -6.30 -22.20 21.82
N LEU A 111 -5.70 -22.21 23.02
CA LEU A 111 -5.73 -21.07 23.94
C LEU A 111 -5.08 -19.82 23.34
N LEU A 112 -3.96 -19.98 22.61
CA LEU A 112 -3.33 -18.87 21.89
C LEU A 112 -4.25 -18.30 20.82
N LEU A 113 -4.92 -19.16 20.03
CA LEU A 113 -5.82 -18.73 18.96
C LEU A 113 -7.10 -18.06 19.50
N GLU A 114 -7.58 -18.45 20.69
CA GLU A 114 -8.71 -17.78 21.34
C GLU A 114 -8.39 -16.34 21.73
N GLY A 115 -7.16 -16.08 22.19
CA GLY A 115 -6.68 -14.74 22.52
C GLY A 115 -6.64 -13.78 21.32
N ILE A 116 -6.47 -14.30 20.09
CA ILE A 116 -6.37 -13.49 18.87
C ILE A 116 -7.62 -12.64 18.63
N SER A 117 -8.81 -13.14 19.00
CA SER A 117 -10.05 -12.40 18.78
C SER A 117 -10.03 -11.03 19.45
N SER A 118 -9.46 -10.94 20.66
CA SER A 118 -9.27 -9.67 21.37
C SER A 118 -8.29 -8.74 20.65
N THR A 119 -7.16 -9.28 20.20
CA THR A 119 -6.15 -8.53 19.44
C THR A 119 -6.70 -8.01 18.12
N HIS A 120 -7.47 -8.81 17.39
CA HIS A 120 -8.14 -8.37 16.16
C HIS A 120 -9.15 -7.25 16.43
N ALA A 121 -9.94 -7.34 17.50
CA ALA A 121 -10.83 -6.26 17.89
C ALA A 121 -10.06 -4.97 18.21
N HIS A 122 -8.87 -5.06 18.81
CA HIS A 122 -8.00 -3.91 19.01
C HIS A 122 -7.45 -3.34 17.69
N HIS A 123 -6.92 -4.18 16.80
CA HIS A 123 -6.41 -3.73 15.49
C HIS A 123 -7.49 -3.07 14.63
N LEU A 124 -8.74 -3.54 14.70
CA LEU A 124 -9.86 -2.87 14.03
C LEU A 124 -10.09 -1.45 14.55
N ARG A 125 -9.91 -1.20 15.86
CA ARG A 125 -9.95 0.17 16.40
C ARG A 125 -8.78 1.00 15.89
N CYS A 126 -7.56 0.46 15.94
CA CYS A 126 -6.38 1.12 15.39
C CYS A 126 -6.55 1.52 13.91
N LEU A 127 -7.21 0.70 13.10
CA LEU A 127 -7.54 1.02 11.71
C LEU A 127 -8.54 2.18 11.60
N ASN A 128 -9.54 2.23 12.46
CA ASN A 128 -10.45 3.37 12.51
C ASN A 128 -9.71 4.66 12.90
N ASP A 129 -8.85 4.59 13.93
CA ASP A 129 -8.03 5.72 14.37
C ASP A 129 -7.11 6.24 13.25
N PHE A 130 -6.56 5.33 12.44
CA PHE A 130 -5.75 5.70 11.27
C PHE A 130 -6.56 6.45 10.21
N VAL A 131 -7.75 5.95 9.87
CA VAL A 131 -8.63 6.62 8.91
C VAL A 131 -9.08 7.98 9.45
N GLU A 132 -9.37 8.10 10.73
CA GLU A 132 -9.72 9.36 11.38
C GLU A 132 -8.57 10.37 11.35
N ALA A 133 -7.33 9.93 11.57
CA ALA A 133 -6.15 10.77 11.42
C ALA A 133 -6.00 11.29 9.98
N GLN A 134 -6.22 10.43 8.97
CA GLN A 134 -6.20 10.84 7.56
C GLN A 134 -7.30 11.86 7.25
N MET A 135 -8.54 11.62 7.69
CA MET A 135 -9.65 12.56 7.50
C MET A 135 -9.34 13.92 8.11
N THR A 136 -8.79 13.94 9.33
CA THR A 136 -8.41 15.16 10.04
C THR A 136 -7.35 15.93 9.26
N TYR A 137 -6.30 15.26 8.80
CA TYR A 137 -5.25 15.88 7.99
C TYR A 137 -5.80 16.54 6.72
N TYR A 138 -6.57 15.79 5.91
CA TYR A 138 -7.09 16.34 4.66
C TYR A 138 -8.09 17.49 4.90
N ALA A 139 -8.90 17.41 5.95
CA ALA A 139 -9.79 18.51 6.34
C ALA A 139 -9.00 19.77 6.72
N GLN A 140 -7.92 19.62 7.49
CA GLN A 140 -7.02 20.74 7.82
C GLN A 140 -6.35 21.33 6.58
N CYS A 141 -5.80 20.50 5.69
CA CYS A 141 -5.18 20.95 4.44
C CYS A 141 -6.15 21.75 3.58
N TYR A 142 -7.38 21.25 3.42
CA TYR A 142 -8.43 21.95 2.68
C TYR A 142 -8.75 23.31 3.31
N GLN A 143 -8.93 23.35 4.64
CA GLN A 143 -9.21 24.59 5.35
C GLN A 143 -8.06 25.61 5.21
N TYR A 144 -6.81 25.18 5.35
CA TYR A 144 -5.63 26.04 5.16
C TYR A 144 -5.55 26.62 3.76
N MET A 145 -5.89 25.82 2.73
CA MET A 145 -5.91 26.25 1.33
C MET A 145 -7.06 27.23 1.05
N LEU A 146 -8.24 26.98 1.59
CA LEU A 146 -9.37 27.91 1.49
C LEU A 146 -9.05 29.26 2.12
N ASP A 147 -8.44 29.26 3.30
CA ASP A 147 -8.07 30.50 3.98
C ASP A 147 -6.99 31.26 3.21
N LEU A 148 -6.02 30.55 2.65
CA LEU A 148 -5.03 31.16 1.75
C LEU A 148 -5.70 31.81 0.53
N GLN A 149 -6.62 31.11 -0.14
CA GLN A 149 -7.34 31.66 -1.30
C GLN A 149 -8.06 32.97 -0.96
N LYS A 150 -8.74 33.03 0.19
CA LYS A 150 -9.38 34.27 0.68
C LYS A 150 -8.36 35.38 0.96
N GLN A 151 -7.24 35.04 1.60
CA GLN A 151 -6.19 35.99 1.93
C GLN A 151 -5.46 36.55 0.68
N LEU A 152 -5.37 35.76 -0.40
CA LEU A 152 -4.81 36.19 -1.68
C LEU A 152 -5.82 37.00 -2.50
N GLY A 153 -7.11 36.64 -2.48
CA GLY A 153 -8.18 37.39 -3.16
C GLY A 153 -8.39 38.81 -2.59
N SER A 154 -7.88 39.08 -1.39
CA SER A 154 -7.90 40.41 -0.75
C SER A 154 -6.82 41.37 -1.27
N PHE A 155 -5.89 40.95 -2.14
CA PHE A 155 -4.93 41.86 -2.74
C PHE A 155 -5.62 42.73 -3.82
N PRO A 156 -5.41 44.05 -3.84
CA PRO A 156 -5.98 44.91 -4.87
C PRO A 156 -5.49 44.46 -6.24
N SER A 157 -6.42 44.00 -7.07
CA SER A 157 -6.16 43.61 -8.46
C SER A 157 -5.94 44.89 -9.29
N ASN A 158 -4.75 45.48 -9.18
CA ASN A 158 -4.32 46.56 -10.08
C ASN A 158 -3.58 46.04 -11.31
N TYR A 159 -3.70 44.74 -11.61
CA TYR A 159 -3.35 44.22 -12.93
C TYR A 159 -4.45 44.64 -13.91
N LEU A 160 -4.39 45.90 -14.33
CA LEU A 160 -4.98 46.37 -15.58
C LEU A 160 -4.53 45.40 -16.68
N SER A 161 -5.44 44.54 -17.09
CA SER A 161 -5.33 43.78 -18.33
C SER A 161 -5.31 44.79 -19.47
N ASN A 162 -4.12 45.16 -19.93
CA ASN A 162 -3.94 45.78 -21.23
C ASN A 162 -4.13 44.69 -22.29
N ASN A 163 -5.38 44.29 -22.51
CA ASN A 163 -5.75 43.45 -23.63
C ASN A 163 -6.71 44.27 -24.51
N ASN A 164 -6.24 44.56 -25.72
CA ASN A 164 -6.91 45.41 -26.70
C ASN A 164 -8.40 45.06 -26.82
N GLN A 165 -9.23 46.08 -26.62
CA GLN A 165 -10.64 46.07 -26.99
C GLN A 165 -10.77 45.79 -28.48
N THR A 166 -11.27 44.61 -28.84
CA THR A 166 -12.21 44.49 -29.97
C THR A 166 -13.56 44.13 -29.39
N SER A 167 -14.44 45.12 -29.49
CA SER A 167 -15.85 45.11 -29.16
C SER A 167 -16.59 43.97 -29.85
N VAL A 168 -17.16 43.04 -29.06
CA VAL A 168 -18.30 42.23 -29.49
C VAL A 168 -19.31 42.16 -28.35
N THR A 169 -20.55 42.52 -28.69
CA THR A 169 -21.74 42.69 -27.83
C THR A 169 -22.20 41.40 -27.14
N PRO A 170 -22.88 41.47 -25.98
CA PRO A 170 -23.42 40.30 -25.30
C PRO A 170 -24.77 39.87 -25.89
N VAL A 171 -24.93 38.58 -26.19
CA VAL A 171 -26.22 37.95 -26.51
C VAL A 171 -26.65 37.09 -25.30
N PRO A 172 -27.88 37.23 -24.78
CA PRO A 172 -28.38 36.35 -23.73
C PRO A 172 -29.03 35.09 -24.33
N SER A 173 -28.76 33.91 -23.78
CA SER A 173 -29.57 32.71 -24.04
C SER A 173 -29.51 31.70 -22.89
N VAL A 174 -30.56 31.75 -22.07
CA VAL A 174 -31.45 30.65 -21.65
C VAL A 174 -30.84 29.23 -21.59
N LEU A 175 -30.79 28.69 -20.37
CA LEU A 175 -30.69 27.25 -20.07
C LEU A 175 -31.93 26.49 -20.58
N PRO A 176 -31.76 25.21 -20.93
CA PRO A 176 -32.54 24.22 -20.18
C PRO A 176 -31.72 23.02 -19.67
N ASN A 177 -32.17 22.59 -18.49
CA ASN A 177 -31.81 21.41 -17.74
C ASN A 177 -32.33 20.14 -18.44
N ALA A 178 -31.50 19.10 -18.62
CA ALA A 178 -31.96 17.75 -18.94
C ALA A 178 -30.97 16.66 -18.47
N ILE A 179 -31.35 16.07 -17.34
CA ILE A 179 -31.24 14.67 -16.88
C ILE A 179 -30.57 13.68 -17.86
N GLY A 180 -29.59 12.93 -17.35
CA GLY A 180 -29.07 11.72 -17.98
C GLY A 180 -28.35 10.84 -16.96
N SER A 181 -29.07 9.87 -16.41
CA SER A 181 -28.64 8.87 -15.43
C SER A 181 -27.59 7.89 -16.00
N SER A 182 -26.68 7.39 -15.16
CA SER A 182 -26.16 6.02 -15.29
C SER A 182 -25.75 5.41 -13.94
N ALA A 183 -26.44 4.32 -13.63
CA ALA A 183 -26.29 3.33 -12.54
C ALA A 183 -24.84 2.77 -12.43
N MET A 184 -24.27 2.59 -11.23
CA MET A 184 -24.40 1.48 -10.25
C MET A 184 -23.91 0.08 -10.71
N ALA A 185 -22.96 -0.43 -9.89
CA ALA A 185 -22.70 -1.84 -9.52
C ALA A 185 -21.89 -2.71 -10.53
N SER A 186 -21.02 -3.67 -10.16
CA SER A 186 -20.71 -4.33 -8.89
C SER A 186 -19.32 -5.03 -8.95
N THR A 187 -18.65 -5.08 -7.80
CA THR A 187 -17.86 -6.18 -7.21
C THR A 187 -17.39 -7.39 -8.07
N SER A 188 -16.11 -7.72 -7.97
CA SER A 188 -15.60 -9.06 -7.62
C SER A 188 -14.12 -9.00 -7.24
N GLY A 189 -13.75 -9.62 -6.13
CA GLY A 189 -12.39 -9.61 -5.59
C GLY A 189 -11.47 -10.70 -6.15
N LEU A 190 -10.22 -10.72 -5.69
CA LEU A 190 -9.37 -11.88 -5.31
C LEU A 190 -7.94 -11.35 -5.04
N VAL A 191 -7.46 -11.50 -3.80
CA VAL A 191 -6.38 -12.43 -3.40
C VAL A 191 -5.00 -12.01 -3.90
N ILE A 192 -4.27 -11.32 -3.03
CA ILE A 192 -2.83 -11.08 -3.15
C ILE A 192 -2.12 -12.32 -2.61
N THR A 193 -1.69 -13.20 -3.50
CA THR A 193 -0.58 -14.12 -3.23
C THR A 193 0.70 -13.48 -3.73
N SER A 194 1.54 -13.04 -2.80
CA SER A 194 2.90 -12.58 -3.08
C SER A 194 3.79 -13.75 -3.50
N PRO A 195 4.62 -13.60 -4.54
CA PRO A 195 5.93 -14.20 -4.56
C PRO A 195 6.98 -13.12 -4.33
N SER A 196 7.80 -13.41 -3.32
CA SER A 196 9.05 -12.76 -2.97
C SER A 196 10.00 -12.68 -4.18
N ASN A 197 10.56 -11.49 -4.45
CA ASN A 197 11.94 -11.24 -4.91
C ASN A 197 12.03 -9.85 -5.58
N LEU A 198 12.05 -8.78 -4.77
CA LEU A 198 12.22 -7.42 -5.28
C LEU A 198 13.44 -6.71 -4.66
N SER A 199 14.47 -7.49 -4.31
CA SER A 199 15.66 -6.97 -3.62
C SER A 199 16.98 -7.14 -4.37
N ASP A 200 17.00 -7.80 -5.53
CA ASP A 200 18.24 -8.04 -6.28
C ASP A 200 18.14 -7.49 -7.69
N LEU A 201 18.38 -6.19 -7.87
CA LEU A 201 18.73 -5.63 -9.18
C LEU A 201 19.30 -4.20 -9.06
N LYS A 202 20.30 -4.04 -8.20
CA LYS A 202 21.24 -2.92 -8.32
C LYS A 202 22.42 -3.44 -9.15
N GLU A 203 22.68 -2.78 -10.28
CA GLU A 203 23.82 -2.97 -11.20
C GLU A 203 23.79 -4.21 -12.12
N CYS A 204 23.12 -4.08 -13.26
CA CYS A 204 23.51 -4.83 -14.46
C CYS A 204 23.12 -4.04 -15.72
N SER A 205 24.11 -3.53 -16.44
CA SER A 205 23.94 -2.75 -17.68
C SER A 205 23.58 -3.63 -18.89
N GLY A 206 22.63 -4.56 -18.72
CA GLY A 206 22.24 -5.54 -19.74
C GLY A 206 20.73 -5.64 -19.90
N SER A 207 20.27 -5.75 -21.15
CA SER A 207 18.87 -6.05 -21.48
C SER A 207 18.50 -7.46 -21.01
N ARG A 208 17.36 -7.61 -20.32
CA ARG A 208 16.82 -8.89 -19.86
C ARG A 208 15.50 -9.18 -20.56
N LYS A 209 15.12 -10.45 -20.66
CA LYS A 209 13.76 -10.81 -21.11
C LYS A 209 12.83 -10.80 -19.90
N ALA A 210 11.61 -10.33 -20.08
CA ALA A 210 10.57 -10.37 -19.07
C ALA A 210 9.28 -10.89 -19.69
N ARG A 211 8.56 -11.74 -18.96
CA ARG A 211 7.21 -12.17 -19.28
C ARG A 211 6.22 -11.19 -18.66
N VAL A 212 5.26 -10.74 -19.44
CA VAL A 212 4.20 -9.86 -18.97
C VAL A 212 3.17 -10.69 -18.19
N LEU A 213 2.85 -10.26 -16.98
CA LEU A 213 1.92 -10.95 -16.08
C LEU A 213 0.46 -10.55 -16.34
N TYR A 214 0.21 -9.31 -16.77
CA TYR A 214 -1.12 -8.76 -16.97
C TYR A 214 -1.14 -7.80 -18.16
N ASP A 215 -2.31 -7.65 -18.79
CA ASP A 215 -2.53 -6.62 -19.81
C ASP A 215 -2.31 -5.22 -19.23
N TYR A 216 -1.67 -4.35 -20.00
CA TYR A 216 -1.41 -2.96 -19.61
C TYR A 216 -1.66 -2.03 -20.79
N ASP A 217 -2.52 -1.04 -20.61
CA ASP A 217 -2.76 0.00 -21.61
C ASP A 217 -1.88 1.23 -21.30
N ALA A 218 -1.04 1.63 -22.26
CA ALA A 218 -0.21 2.83 -22.15
C ALA A 218 -1.08 4.08 -21.94
N ALA A 219 -0.80 4.84 -20.88
CA ALA A 219 -1.52 6.07 -20.56
C ALA A 219 -1.10 7.25 -21.45
N ASN A 220 0.10 7.19 -22.04
CA ASN A 220 0.64 8.24 -22.91
C ASN A 220 1.67 7.67 -23.90
N SER A 221 2.14 8.50 -24.83
CA SER A 221 3.07 8.10 -25.89
C SER A 221 4.48 7.73 -25.42
N THR A 222 4.79 7.87 -24.11
CA THR A 222 6.07 7.45 -23.55
C THR A 222 6.04 6.05 -22.96
N GLU A 223 4.85 5.45 -22.86
CA GLU A 223 4.61 4.12 -22.30
C GLU A 223 4.33 3.08 -23.41
N LEU A 224 4.52 1.81 -23.09
CA LEU A 224 4.30 0.70 -24.03
C LEU A 224 3.14 -0.17 -23.53
N SER A 225 2.10 -0.34 -24.37
CA SER A 225 0.99 -1.26 -24.03
C SER A 225 1.44 -2.71 -24.10
N LEU A 226 1.07 -3.48 -23.08
CA LEU A 226 1.46 -4.87 -22.90
C LEU A 226 0.25 -5.81 -22.97
N LEU A 227 0.51 -7.03 -23.42
CA LEU A 227 -0.44 -8.14 -23.39
C LEU A 227 0.09 -9.23 -22.46
N ALA A 228 -0.79 -9.78 -21.62
CA ALA A 228 -0.46 -10.88 -20.71
C ALA A 228 0.17 -12.06 -21.46
N ASP A 229 1.14 -12.70 -20.81
CA ASP A 229 1.95 -13.81 -21.30
C ASP A 229 2.87 -13.51 -22.51
N GLU A 230 2.95 -12.26 -22.98
CA GLU A 230 3.96 -11.88 -23.97
C GLU A 230 5.37 -11.75 -23.35
N VAL A 231 6.41 -12.00 -24.14
CA VAL A 231 7.81 -11.85 -23.70
C VAL A 231 8.44 -10.64 -24.38
N ILE A 232 8.84 -9.66 -23.57
CA ILE A 232 9.47 -8.41 -24.02
C ILE A 232 10.91 -8.32 -23.53
N THR A 233 11.70 -7.46 -24.16
CA THR A 233 13.05 -7.12 -23.68
C THR A 233 12.96 -5.88 -22.80
N VAL A 234 13.54 -5.90 -21.61
CA VAL A 234 13.52 -4.80 -20.65
C VAL A 234 14.93 -4.41 -20.21
N PHE A 235 15.16 -3.11 -20.03
CA PHE A 235 16.42 -2.58 -19.50
C PHE A 235 16.19 -1.32 -18.67
N SER A 236 17.12 -1.06 -17.76
CA SER A 236 17.12 0.18 -16.96
C SER A 236 17.77 1.32 -17.74
N VAL A 237 17.19 2.51 -17.65
CA VAL A 237 17.70 3.74 -18.27
C VAL A 237 18.10 4.73 -17.18
N VAL A 238 19.27 5.36 -17.31
CA VAL A 238 19.76 6.34 -16.34
C VAL A 238 18.82 7.55 -16.27
N GLY A 239 18.32 7.87 -15.08
CA GLY A 239 17.35 8.95 -14.85
C GLY A 239 15.88 8.53 -14.87
N MET A 240 15.59 7.22 -14.92
CA MET A 240 14.24 6.67 -14.86
C MET A 240 13.85 6.28 -13.43
N ASP A 241 12.54 6.33 -13.12
CA ASP A 241 12.00 5.98 -11.81
C ASP A 241 12.19 4.49 -11.49
N SER A 242 12.38 4.18 -10.20
CA SER A 242 12.72 2.82 -9.72
C SER A 242 11.62 1.77 -9.97
N ASP A 243 10.39 2.20 -10.22
CA ASP A 243 9.23 1.31 -10.43
C ASP A 243 8.97 1.02 -11.93
N TRP A 244 9.82 1.56 -12.81
CA TRP A 244 9.65 1.48 -14.26
C TRP A 244 10.89 0.91 -14.94
N LEU A 245 10.67 0.16 -16.02
CA LEU A 245 11.70 -0.29 -16.95
C LEU A 245 11.39 0.20 -18.36
N MET A 246 12.40 0.29 -19.21
CA MET A 246 12.20 0.53 -20.64
C MET A 246 11.95 -0.82 -21.31
N GLY A 247 10.75 -1.03 -21.84
CA GLY A 247 10.35 -2.21 -22.58
C GLY A 247 10.56 -2.01 -24.09
N GLU A 248 11.02 -3.06 -24.76
CA GLU A 248 11.21 -3.12 -26.21
C GLU A 248 10.47 -4.35 -26.76
N ARG A 249 9.46 -4.08 -27.60
CA ARG A 249 8.69 -5.07 -28.35
C ARG A 249 8.83 -4.79 -29.84
N GLY A 250 9.76 -5.49 -30.49
CA GLY A 250 10.09 -5.28 -31.90
C GLY A 250 10.60 -3.86 -32.14
N ASN A 251 9.87 -3.06 -32.92
CA ASN A 251 10.22 -1.66 -33.21
C ASN A 251 9.63 -0.65 -32.21
N GLN A 252 8.82 -1.10 -31.24
CA GLN A 252 8.19 -0.22 -30.26
C GLN A 252 8.97 -0.25 -28.96
N LYS A 253 9.24 0.93 -28.40
CA LYS A 253 9.87 1.10 -27.09
C LYS A 253 9.06 2.06 -26.24
N GLY A 254 8.95 1.78 -24.96
CA GLY A 254 8.27 2.65 -24.01
C GLY A 254 8.46 2.18 -22.58
N LYS A 255 8.07 3.03 -21.64
CA LYS A 255 8.10 2.72 -20.21
C LYS A 255 7.06 1.65 -19.89
N VAL A 256 7.45 0.69 -19.06
CA VAL A 256 6.61 -0.40 -18.57
C VAL A 256 6.77 -0.56 -17.06
N PRO A 257 5.68 -0.77 -16.31
CA PRO A 257 5.76 -0.92 -14.86
C PRO A 257 6.35 -2.28 -14.47
N ILE A 258 7.29 -2.29 -13.52
CA ILE A 258 7.97 -3.51 -13.06
C ILE A 258 6.98 -4.51 -12.45
N THR A 259 5.93 -4.01 -11.79
CA THR A 259 4.91 -4.83 -11.13
C THR A 259 4.08 -5.69 -12.09
N TYR A 260 4.12 -5.41 -13.39
CA TYR A 260 3.44 -6.16 -14.45
C TYR A 260 4.36 -7.16 -15.15
N LEU A 261 5.60 -7.32 -14.66
CA LEU A 261 6.64 -8.08 -15.31
C LEU A 261 7.21 -9.16 -14.40
N GLU A 262 7.49 -10.33 -14.98
CA GLU A 262 8.32 -11.37 -14.40
C GLU A 262 9.63 -11.44 -15.19
N LEU A 263 10.74 -11.08 -14.56
CA LEU A 263 12.06 -11.16 -15.18
C LEU A 263 12.46 -12.63 -15.39
N LEU A 264 12.74 -12.98 -16.63
CA LEU A 264 13.25 -14.29 -17.01
C LEU A 264 14.78 -14.23 -16.94
N ASN A 265 15.37 -14.97 -15.99
CA ASN A 265 16.82 -15.14 -15.88
C ASN A 265 17.37 -16.09 -16.96
#